data_AF-S4W3K6-F1
#
_entry.id   AF-S4W3K6-F1
#
_cell.length_a   1.000
_cell.length_b   1.000
_cell.length_c   1.000
_cell.angle_alpha   90.00
_cell.angle_beta   90.00
_cell.angle_gamma   90.00
#
_symmetry.space_group_name_H-M   'P 1'
#
loop_
_entity.id
_entity.type
_entity.pdbx_description
1 polymer ?
#
loop_
_entity_poly.entity_id
_entity_poly.type
_entity_poly.pdbx_seq_one_letter_code
_entity_poly.pdbx_strand_id
1 'polypeptide(L)'
;GPALFTFSDGRYCGANLDRNGLRPCRYYVTSDDRMICASEVGVMPIDPETVIQKGRLRPGRMLLVDTVEGRIVDDRELKQQVSSRADFKSWLSANLLTLPDLMERIESKHNIIELAPHLDESTVQTDPRLKAYGYTFEQVTTVLAPMANDAKEALGSMGNDAGLACLTVQPKVIYEYFRQLFAQ
;
A
#
# COMPACT_ATOMS: atom_id res chain seq x y z
N GLY A 1 0.79 -9.28 -0.15
CA GLY A 1 2.11 -9.75 0.31
C GLY A 1 2.95 -10.18 -0.88
N PRO A 2 4.12 -10.81 -0.65
CA PRO A 2 4.96 -11.33 -1.72
C PRO A 2 4.21 -12.31 -2.60
N ALA A 3 4.13 -12.05 -3.90
CA ALA A 3 3.40 -12.91 -4.81
C ALA A 3 4.05 -12.96 -6.20
N LEU A 4 4.17 -14.18 -6.71
CA LEU A 4 4.34 -14.49 -8.12
C LEU A 4 3.22 -15.46 -8.45
N PHE A 5 2.43 -15.13 -9.47
CA PHE A 5 1.41 -16.03 -9.97
C PHE A 5 1.57 -16.19 -11.47
N THR A 6 1.50 -17.44 -11.90
CA THR A 6 1.37 -17.83 -13.29
C THR A 6 -0.10 -18.15 -13.56
N PHE A 7 -0.57 -17.82 -14.75
CA PHE A 7 -1.98 -17.99 -15.11
C PHE A 7 -2.12 -18.32 -16.59
N SER A 8 -3.21 -18.97 -16.93
CA SER A 8 -3.62 -19.17 -18.32
C SER A 8 -5.14 -19.30 -18.41
N ASP A 9 -5.72 -18.78 -19.49
CA ASP A 9 -7.16 -18.87 -19.79
C ASP A 9 -7.44 -19.68 -21.07
N GLY A 10 -6.44 -20.41 -21.57
CA GLY A 10 -6.51 -21.20 -22.81
C GLY A 10 -6.05 -20.45 -24.06
N ARG A 11 -6.11 -19.11 -24.10
CA ARG A 11 -5.51 -18.28 -25.16
C ARG A 11 -4.28 -17.54 -24.67
N TYR A 12 -4.36 -16.97 -23.47
CA TYR A 12 -3.27 -16.26 -22.85
C TYR A 12 -2.58 -17.16 -21.84
N CYS A 13 -1.26 -17.06 -21.78
CA CYS A 13 -0.44 -17.64 -20.73
C CYS A 13 0.52 -16.56 -20.22
N GLY A 14 0.65 -16.42 -18.91
CA GLY A 14 1.41 -15.31 -18.36
C GLY A 14 1.85 -15.48 -16.92
N ALA A 15 2.63 -14.50 -16.48
CA ALA A 15 3.10 -14.37 -15.11
C ALA A 15 3.01 -12.91 -14.67
N ASN A 16 2.65 -12.67 -13.41
CA ASN A 16 2.62 -11.34 -12.83
C ASN A 16 3.17 -11.35 -11.40
N LEU A 17 3.75 -10.23 -11.01
CA LEU A 17 4.34 -10.01 -9.69
C LEU A 17 3.47 -9.08 -8.86
N ASP A 18 3.65 -9.17 -7.55
CA ASP A 18 3.17 -8.13 -6.65
C ASP A 18 3.79 -6.76 -6.98
N ARG A 19 3.15 -5.70 -6.49
CA ARG A 19 3.55 -4.30 -6.74
C ARG A 19 4.99 -3.98 -6.35
N ASN A 20 5.57 -4.73 -5.42
CA ASN A 20 6.94 -4.53 -4.93
C ASN A 20 7.93 -5.54 -5.57
N GLY A 21 7.44 -6.53 -6.32
CA GLY A 21 8.23 -7.60 -6.92
C GLY A 21 9.06 -8.38 -5.91
N LEU A 22 8.43 -8.81 -4.82
CA LEU A 22 9.10 -9.49 -3.70
C LEU A 22 9.40 -10.97 -4.00
N ARG A 23 8.97 -11.49 -5.15
CA ARG A 23 9.28 -12.84 -5.63
C ARG A 23 10.03 -12.76 -6.97
N PRO A 24 11.03 -13.64 -7.20
CA PRO A 24 11.73 -13.68 -8.48
C PRO A 24 10.90 -14.45 -9.54
N CYS A 25 10.79 -13.92 -10.76
CA CYS A 25 10.58 -14.74 -11.98
C CYS A 25 11.63 -14.32 -13.01
N ARG A 26 12.28 -15.32 -13.59
CA ARG A 26 13.23 -15.23 -14.68
C ARG A 26 12.61 -15.91 -15.89
N TYR A 27 12.90 -15.40 -17.08
CA TYR A 27 12.41 -16.02 -18.30
C TYR A 27 13.48 -16.09 -19.39
N TYR A 28 13.34 -17.11 -20.22
CA TYR A 28 14.11 -17.36 -21.43
C TYR A 28 13.17 -17.37 -22.63
N VAL A 29 13.59 -16.75 -23.73
CA VAL A 29 12.97 -16.88 -25.04
C VAL A 29 13.98 -17.56 -25.94
N THR A 30 13.57 -18.62 -26.61
CA THR A 30 14.42 -19.48 -27.43
C THR A 30 14.06 -19.35 -28.92
N SER A 31 14.98 -19.74 -29.79
CA SER A 31 14.82 -19.66 -31.25
C SER A 31 13.85 -20.68 -31.83
N ASP A 32 13.50 -21.71 -31.06
CA ASP A 32 12.46 -22.68 -31.40
C ASP A 32 11.09 -22.32 -30.80
N ASP A 33 10.85 -21.02 -30.62
CA ASP A 33 9.56 -20.42 -30.23
C ASP A 33 9.01 -20.88 -28.87
N ARG A 34 9.92 -21.21 -27.93
CA ARG A 34 9.55 -21.52 -26.55
C ARG A 34 9.88 -20.38 -25.62
N MET A 35 8.94 -20.11 -24.71
CA MET A 35 9.12 -19.21 -23.58
C MET A 35 9.08 -20.00 -22.28
N ILE A 36 10.11 -19.83 -21.45
CA ILE A 36 10.25 -20.56 -20.19
C ILE A 36 10.35 -19.52 -19.07
N CYS A 37 9.35 -19.39 -18.19
CA CYS A 37 9.48 -18.65 -16.91
C CYS A 37 9.62 -19.65 -15.75
N ALA A 38 10.51 -19.31 -14.82
CA ALA A 38 10.65 -20.01 -13.56
C ALA A 38 11.08 -19.02 -12.46
N SER A 39 10.98 -19.43 -11.20
CA SER A 39 11.43 -18.64 -10.06
C SER A 39 12.95 -18.40 -10.07
N GLU A 40 13.71 -19.28 -10.72
CA GLU A 40 15.17 -19.29 -10.74
C GLU A 40 15.72 -19.51 -12.16
N VAL A 41 17.03 -19.32 -12.32
CA VAL A 41 17.76 -19.65 -13.55
C VAL A 41 18.29 -21.08 -13.48
N GLY A 42 18.39 -21.78 -14.61
CA GLY A 42 19.00 -23.12 -14.68
C GLY A 42 18.09 -24.26 -14.20
N VAL A 43 16.78 -24.04 -14.10
CA VAL A 43 15.79 -25.08 -13.72
C VAL A 43 15.69 -26.23 -14.73
N MET A 44 16.12 -26.02 -15.97
CA MET A 44 16.09 -27.01 -17.05
C MET A 44 17.30 -26.78 -17.96
N PRO A 45 17.93 -27.84 -18.52
CA PRO A 45 18.97 -27.68 -19.53
C PRO A 45 18.39 -27.01 -20.78
N ILE A 46 19.02 -25.91 -21.20
CA ILE A 46 18.71 -25.17 -22.43
C ILE A 46 20.03 -24.91 -23.13
N ASP A 47 20.12 -25.23 -24.41
CA ASP A 47 21.29 -24.94 -25.23
C ASP A 47 21.48 -23.41 -25.33
N PRO A 48 22.62 -22.85 -24.87
CA PRO A 48 22.89 -21.42 -24.94
C PRO A 48 22.75 -20.82 -26.35
N GLU A 49 23.04 -21.58 -27.40
CA GLU A 49 22.94 -21.10 -28.79
C GLU A 49 21.49 -20.84 -29.22
N THR A 50 20.54 -21.53 -28.59
CA THR A 50 19.11 -21.34 -28.87
C THR A 50 18.51 -20.14 -28.16
N VAL A 51 19.21 -19.52 -27.21
CA VAL A 51 18.61 -18.45 -26.38
C VAL A 51 18.67 -17.10 -27.07
N ILE A 52 17.52 -16.59 -27.50
CA ILE A 52 17.38 -15.24 -28.08
C ILE A 52 17.38 -14.17 -26.99
N GLN A 53 16.66 -14.41 -25.89
CA GLN A 53 16.49 -13.42 -24.83
C GLN A 53 16.50 -14.04 -23.45
N LYS A 54 17.14 -13.37 -22.49
CA LYS A 54 17.10 -13.67 -21.07
C LYS A 54 16.56 -12.45 -20.33
N GLY A 55 15.60 -12.65 -19.44
CA GLY A 55 14.95 -11.55 -18.73
C GLY A 55 14.53 -11.90 -17.31
N ARG A 56 14.03 -10.88 -16.63
CA ARG A 56 13.37 -11.00 -15.32
C ARG A 56 12.11 -10.16 -15.31
N LEU A 57 11.09 -10.66 -14.64
CA LEU A 57 9.86 -9.90 -14.43
C LEU A 57 10.13 -8.80 -13.39
N ARG A 58 9.63 -7.59 -13.66
CA ARG A 58 9.85 -6.40 -12.82
C ARG A 58 8.55 -6.04 -12.09
N PRO A 59 8.63 -5.39 -10.92
CA PRO A 59 7.44 -4.90 -10.22
C PRO A 59 6.54 -4.08 -11.15
N GLY A 60 5.24 -4.38 -11.13
CA GLY A 60 4.24 -3.69 -11.93
C GLY A 60 4.29 -3.98 -13.44
N ARG A 61 5.09 -4.95 -13.91
CA ARG A 61 5.04 -5.44 -15.30
C ARG A 61 4.43 -6.83 -15.37
N MET A 62 3.70 -7.09 -16.45
CA MET A 62 3.15 -8.40 -16.76
C MET A 62 3.96 -9.10 -17.87
N LEU A 63 4.17 -10.40 -17.72
CA LEU A 63 4.64 -11.28 -18.78
C LEU A 63 3.40 -11.94 -19.38
N LEU A 64 3.13 -11.73 -20.66
CA LEU A 64 1.94 -12.27 -21.31
C LEU A 64 2.28 -12.79 -22.70
N VAL A 65 1.84 -13.99 -23.00
CA VAL A 65 1.95 -14.63 -24.32
C VAL A 65 0.54 -14.88 -24.82
N ASP A 66 0.27 -14.44 -26.05
CA ASP A 66 -0.94 -14.79 -26.79
C ASP A 66 -0.65 -16.02 -27.66
N THR A 67 -1.23 -17.17 -27.33
CA THR A 67 -0.98 -18.42 -28.03
C THR A 67 -1.71 -18.52 -29.37
N VAL A 68 -2.68 -17.63 -29.63
CA VAL A 68 -3.38 -17.56 -30.92
C VAL A 68 -2.60 -16.68 -31.89
N GLU A 69 -2.10 -15.53 -31.44
CA GLU A 69 -1.28 -14.64 -32.26
C GLU A 69 0.19 -15.07 -32.34
N GLY A 70 0.64 -15.97 -31.45
CA GLY A 70 2.01 -16.50 -31.44
C GLY A 70 3.04 -15.44 -31.04
N ARG A 71 2.70 -14.53 -30.10
CA ARG A 71 3.60 -13.44 -29.71
C ARG A 71 3.59 -13.15 -28.22
N ILE A 72 4.70 -12.58 -27.75
CA ILE A 72 4.80 -11.96 -26.44
C ILE A 72 4.15 -10.58 -26.52
N VAL A 73 3.16 -10.32 -25.67
CA VAL A 73 2.44 -9.04 -25.63
C VAL A 73 3.25 -8.05 -24.80
N ASP A 74 3.48 -6.85 -25.34
CA ASP A 74 4.18 -5.80 -24.59
C ASP A 74 3.30 -5.26 -23.46
N ASP A 75 3.90 -5.04 -22.28
CA ASP A 75 3.20 -4.56 -21.08
C ASP A 75 2.54 -3.19 -21.28
N ARG A 76 3.16 -2.29 -22.07
CA ARG A 76 2.59 -0.97 -22.36
C ARG A 76 1.43 -1.09 -23.34
N GLU A 77 1.59 -1.91 -24.38
CA GLU A 77 0.50 -2.20 -25.32
C GLU A 77 -0.73 -2.75 -24.59
N LEU A 78 -0.53 -3.76 -23.74
CA LEU A 78 -1.58 -4.37 -22.94
C LEU A 78 -2.29 -3.34 -22.05
N LYS A 79 -1.52 -2.55 -21.30
CA LYS A 79 -2.09 -1.53 -20.41
C LYS A 79 -2.82 -0.43 -21.17
N GLN A 80 -2.32 -0.04 -22.34
CA GLN A 80 -2.96 0.95 -23.19
C GLN A 80 -4.29 0.43 -23.74
N GLN A 81 -4.33 -0.82 -24.20
CA GLN A 81 -5.55 -1.47 -24.67
C GLN A 81 -6.60 -1.56 -23.55
N VAL A 82 -6.19 -1.91 -22.33
CA VAL A 82 -7.12 -1.99 -21.20
C VAL A 82 -7.58 -0.60 -20.74
N SER A 83 -6.68 0.38 -20.66
CA SER A 83 -7.02 1.74 -20.21
C SER A 83 -7.89 2.50 -21.21
N SER A 84 -7.88 2.10 -22.49
CA SER A 84 -8.71 2.71 -23.54
C SER A 84 -10.09 2.07 -23.72
N ARG A 85 -10.44 1.01 -22.96
CA ARG A 85 -11.75 0.36 -23.07
C ARG A 85 -12.92 1.27 -22.67
N ALA A 86 -12.65 2.26 -21.84
CA ALA A 86 -13.61 3.26 -21.41
C ALA A 86 -12.87 4.55 -21.05
N ASP A 87 -13.60 5.67 -21.03
CA ASP A 87 -13.05 6.94 -20.55
C ASP A 87 -13.06 7.00 -19.01
N PHE A 88 -12.17 6.21 -18.40
CA PHE A 88 -12.01 6.18 -16.94
C PHE A 88 -11.68 7.55 -16.36
N LYS A 89 -11.02 8.42 -17.14
CA LYS A 89 -10.69 9.79 -16.71
C LYS A 89 -11.97 10.61 -16.54
N SER A 90 -12.89 10.56 -17.51
CA SER A 90 -14.19 11.24 -17.38
C SER A 90 -14.96 10.75 -16.16
N TRP A 91 -14.96 9.43 -15.92
CA TRP A 91 -15.69 8.82 -14.80
C TRP A 91 -15.15 9.30 -13.46
N LEU A 92 -13.82 9.37 -13.32
CA LEU A 92 -13.18 9.92 -12.14
C LEU A 92 -13.51 11.41 -11.98
N SER A 93 -13.40 12.22 -13.03
CA SER A 93 -13.70 13.65 -12.93
C SER A 93 -15.16 13.96 -12.60
N ALA A 94 -16.10 13.11 -13.04
CA ALA A 94 -17.52 13.32 -12.82
C ALA A 94 -18.00 12.85 -11.44
N ASN A 95 -17.36 11.83 -10.87
CA ASN A 95 -17.87 11.12 -9.69
C ASN A 95 -16.93 11.13 -8.48
N LEU A 96 -15.63 11.42 -8.65
CA LEU A 96 -14.69 11.51 -7.55
C LEU A 96 -14.78 12.90 -6.92
N LEU A 97 -15.20 12.94 -5.66
CA LEU A 97 -15.11 14.13 -4.82
C LEU A 97 -13.85 14.03 -3.97
N THR A 98 -12.95 14.99 -4.11
CA THR A 98 -11.79 15.09 -3.23
C THR A 98 -12.06 16.07 -2.09
N LEU A 99 -11.37 15.90 -0.96
CA LEU A 99 -11.50 16.82 0.18
C LEU A 99 -11.13 18.28 -0.21
N PRO A 100 -10.06 18.54 -0.99
CA PRO A 100 -9.78 19.88 -1.51
C PRO A 100 -10.94 20.48 -2.31
N ASP A 101 -11.53 19.74 -3.24
CA ASP A 101 -12.67 20.21 -4.04
C ASP A 101 -13.89 20.54 -3.16
N LEU A 102 -14.09 19.76 -2.09
CA LEU A 102 -15.15 20.00 -1.11
C LEU A 102 -14.89 21.27 -0.30
N MET A 103 -13.65 21.50 0.15
CA MET A 103 -13.29 22.70 0.90
C MET A 103 -13.48 23.96 0.05
N GLU A 104 -13.02 23.96 -1.20
CA GLU A 104 -13.23 25.08 -2.14
C GLU A 104 -14.73 25.39 -2.36
N ARG A 105 -15.57 24.35 -2.45
CA ARG A 105 -17.03 24.52 -2.57
C ARG A 105 -17.69 25.07 -1.30
N ILE A 106 -17.16 24.76 -0.12
CA ILE A 106 -17.66 25.27 1.16
C ILE A 106 -17.26 26.74 1.33
N GLU A 107 -15.99 27.05 1.04
CA GLU A 107 -15.44 28.42 1.10
C GLU A 107 -16.17 29.36 0.13
N SER A 108 -16.38 28.94 -1.12
CA SER A 108 -17.08 29.73 -2.15
C SER A 108 -18.57 29.98 -1.86
N LYS A 109 -19.22 29.15 -1.03
CA LYS A 109 -20.62 29.33 -0.64
C LYS A 109 -20.83 30.31 0.51
N HIS A 110 -19.77 30.98 1.00
CA HIS A 110 -19.80 31.87 2.18
C HIS A 110 -20.42 31.23 3.44
N ASN A 111 -20.57 29.90 3.47
CA ASN A 111 -20.94 29.15 4.66
C ASN A 111 -19.64 28.87 5.43
N ILE A 112 -19.04 29.95 5.95
CA ILE A 112 -17.84 29.89 6.79
C ILE A 112 -18.26 29.20 8.08
N ILE A 113 -18.29 27.88 8.07
CA ILE A 113 -18.19 27.10 9.30
C ILE A 113 -16.77 27.41 9.77
N GLU A 114 -16.66 28.22 10.81
CA GLU A 114 -15.39 28.48 11.48
C GLU A 114 -14.92 27.15 12.09
N LEU A 115 -14.18 26.38 11.30
CA LEU A 115 -13.57 25.10 11.69
C LEU A 115 -12.29 25.31 12.51
N ALA A 116 -11.92 26.56 12.76
CA ALA A 116 -10.78 26.88 13.59
C ALA A 116 -11.08 26.43 15.04
N PRO A 117 -10.17 25.69 15.68
CA PRO A 117 -10.35 25.34 17.08
C PRO A 117 -10.32 26.62 17.92
N HIS A 118 -11.40 26.86 18.67
CA HIS A 118 -11.42 27.93 19.67
C HIS A 118 -10.70 27.43 20.93
N LEU A 119 -9.57 28.04 21.25
CA LEU A 119 -8.86 27.76 22.49
C LEU A 119 -9.67 28.29 23.67
N ASP A 120 -10.03 27.42 24.60
CA ASP A 120 -10.58 27.82 25.89
C ASP A 120 -9.43 28.08 26.90
N GLU A 121 -9.76 28.64 28.07
CA GLU A 121 -8.78 28.84 29.16
C GLU A 121 -8.40 27.52 29.86
N SER A 122 -8.90 26.38 29.37
CA SER A 122 -8.63 25.09 30.00
C SER A 122 -7.20 24.65 29.72
N THR A 123 -6.57 24.08 30.74
CA THR A 123 -5.24 23.49 30.63
C THR A 123 -5.38 21.98 30.53
N VAL A 124 -4.32 21.30 30.09
CA VAL A 124 -4.27 19.83 30.04
C VAL A 124 -4.68 19.16 31.35
N GLN A 125 -4.40 19.81 32.49
CA GLN A 125 -4.71 19.26 33.82
C GLN A 125 -6.14 19.54 34.26
N THR A 126 -6.77 20.60 33.73
CA THR A 126 -8.10 21.06 34.15
C THR A 126 -9.21 20.61 33.20
N ASP A 127 -8.88 20.12 32.00
CA ASP A 127 -9.87 19.66 31.04
C ASP A 127 -10.48 18.29 31.43
N PRO A 128 -11.77 18.23 31.81
CA PRO A 128 -12.44 16.97 32.18
C PRO A 128 -12.58 16.01 31.00
N ARG A 129 -12.55 16.49 29.74
CA ARG A 129 -12.63 15.67 28.52
C ARG A 129 -11.39 14.78 28.41
N LEU A 130 -10.20 15.36 28.60
CA LEU A 130 -8.94 14.61 28.56
C LEU A 130 -8.95 13.48 29.59
N LYS A 131 -9.40 13.76 30.82
CA LYS A 131 -9.54 12.75 31.87
C LYS A 131 -10.57 11.67 31.51
N ALA A 132 -11.71 12.05 30.93
CA ALA A 132 -12.76 11.11 30.53
C ALA A 132 -12.29 10.14 29.43
N TYR A 133 -11.43 10.60 28.51
CA TYR A 133 -10.82 9.77 27.47
C TYR A 133 -9.53 9.05 27.91
N GLY A 134 -9.12 9.21 29.18
CA GLY A 134 -7.96 8.52 29.75
C GLY A 134 -6.61 9.15 29.38
N TYR A 135 -6.58 10.40 28.90
CA TYR A 135 -5.33 11.12 28.66
C TYR A 135 -4.67 11.51 29.98
N THR A 136 -3.37 11.23 30.08
CA THR A 136 -2.53 11.68 31.20
C THR A 136 -1.66 12.87 30.79
N PHE A 137 -1.23 13.66 31.78
CA PHE A 137 -0.28 14.75 31.54
C PHE A 137 1.00 14.26 30.86
N GLU A 138 1.48 13.08 31.24
CA GLU A 138 2.61 12.41 30.61
C GLU A 138 2.34 12.14 29.14
N GLN A 139 1.23 11.48 28.77
CA GLN A 139 0.92 11.20 27.36
C GLN A 139 0.86 12.47 26.50
N VAL A 140 0.28 13.55 27.04
CA VAL A 140 0.21 14.81 26.30
C VAL A 140 1.60 15.44 26.11
N THR A 141 2.45 15.40 27.14
CA THR A 141 3.77 16.05 27.10
C THR A 141 4.85 15.20 26.41
N THR A 142 4.81 13.87 26.54
CA THR A 142 5.83 12.96 26.00
C THR A 142 5.47 12.40 24.63
N VAL A 143 4.18 12.34 24.28
CA VAL A 143 3.73 11.80 22.98
C VAL A 143 3.17 12.90 22.10
N LEU A 144 2.14 13.63 22.54
CA LEU A 144 1.45 14.59 21.67
C LEU A 144 2.28 15.85 21.39
N ALA A 145 2.98 16.41 22.39
CA ALA A 145 3.76 17.63 22.18
C ALA A 145 4.93 17.44 21.19
N PRO A 146 5.72 16.35 21.23
CA PRO A 146 6.70 16.06 20.17
C PRO A 146 6.06 15.86 18.79
N MET A 147 4.91 15.17 18.71
CA MET A 147 4.19 15.01 17.44
C MET A 147 3.75 16.35 16.85
N ALA A 148 3.29 17.28 17.69
CA ALA A 148 2.88 18.61 17.25
C ALA A 148 4.06 19.48 16.80
N ASN A 149 5.21 19.39 17.49
CA ASN A 149 6.38 20.21 17.20
C ASN A 149 7.20 19.68 16.00
N ASP A 150 7.41 18.38 15.93
CA ASP A 150 8.37 17.76 14.98
C ASP A 150 7.69 17.02 13.82
N ALA A 151 6.35 16.93 13.82
CA ALA A 151 5.56 16.13 12.88
C ALA A 151 6.02 14.66 12.79
N LYS A 152 6.53 14.11 13.89
CA LYS A 152 7.05 12.75 14.04
C LYS A 152 6.51 12.10 15.30
N GLU A 153 6.40 10.78 15.30
CA GLU A 153 6.06 10.05 16.52
C GLU A 153 7.15 10.21 17.59
N ALA A 154 6.75 10.16 18.86
CA ALA A 154 7.69 10.21 19.97
C ALA A 154 8.53 8.93 20.03
N LEU A 155 9.85 9.10 20.18
CA LEU A 155 10.80 8.00 20.34
C LEU A 155 11.06 7.74 21.83
N GLY A 156 11.10 6.46 22.20
CA GLY A 156 11.46 5.99 23.53
C GLY A 156 12.49 4.87 23.47
N SER A 157 12.97 4.43 24.62
CA SER A 157 13.86 3.27 24.75
C SER A 157 13.44 2.42 25.94
N MET A 158 14.07 1.26 26.12
CA MET A 158 13.71 0.21 27.08
C MET A 158 12.43 -0.56 26.71
N GLY A 159 12.21 -1.69 27.39
CA GLY A 159 11.02 -2.51 27.24
C GLY A 159 9.79 -1.90 27.92
N ASN A 160 8.61 -2.37 27.53
CA ASN A 160 7.38 -2.04 28.24
C ASN A 160 7.18 -3.02 29.40
N ASP A 161 7.52 -2.58 30.61
CA ASP A 161 7.39 -3.37 31.84
C ASP A 161 5.98 -3.27 32.47
N ALA A 162 5.04 -2.58 31.83
CA ALA A 162 3.66 -2.52 32.32
C ALA A 162 2.94 -3.86 32.16
N GLY A 163 2.07 -4.17 33.12
CA GLY A 163 1.17 -5.33 33.03
C GLY A 163 0.30 -5.28 31.78
N LEU A 164 -0.11 -6.46 31.29
CA LEU A 164 -1.07 -6.54 30.19
C LEU A 164 -2.37 -5.84 30.58
N ALA A 165 -3.05 -5.22 29.61
CA ALA A 165 -4.25 -4.43 29.87
C ALA A 165 -5.33 -5.23 30.62
N CYS A 166 -5.51 -6.52 30.28
CA CYS A 166 -6.46 -7.41 30.93
C CYS A 166 -6.07 -7.88 32.35
N LEU A 167 -4.81 -7.70 32.76
CA LEU A 167 -4.31 -8.10 34.08
C LEU A 167 -4.22 -6.90 35.05
N THR A 168 -4.40 -5.70 34.52
CA THR A 168 -4.18 -4.45 35.26
C THR A 168 -5.48 -4.03 35.95
N VAL A 169 -5.40 -3.56 37.20
CA VAL A 169 -6.58 -3.08 37.96
C VAL A 169 -6.99 -1.67 37.52
N GLN A 170 -6.03 -0.87 37.06
CA GLN A 170 -6.27 0.47 36.53
C GLN A 170 -7.09 0.40 35.23
N PRO A 171 -7.98 1.37 34.99
CA PRO A 171 -8.73 1.45 33.75
C PRO A 171 -7.78 1.65 32.57
N LYS A 172 -7.92 0.79 31.55
CA LYS A 172 -7.14 0.86 30.31
C LYS A 172 -8.02 1.25 29.14
N VAL A 173 -7.48 2.07 28.23
CA VAL A 173 -8.17 2.45 27.00
C VAL A 173 -8.27 1.25 26.05
N ILE A 174 -9.32 1.23 25.21
CA ILE A 174 -9.62 0.10 24.34
C ILE A 174 -8.45 -0.29 23.41
N TYR A 175 -7.68 0.70 22.95
CA TYR A 175 -6.58 0.47 22.03
C TYR A 175 -5.39 -0.28 22.67
N GLU A 176 -5.26 -0.33 24.00
CA GLU A 176 -4.21 -1.11 24.67
C GLU A 176 -4.42 -2.63 24.56
N TYR A 177 -5.64 -3.07 24.23
CA TYR A 177 -5.97 -4.48 24.02
C TYR A 177 -5.60 -4.97 22.62
N PHE A 178 -5.41 -4.05 21.67
CA PHE A 178 -5.06 -4.38 20.30
C PHE A 178 -3.54 -4.32 20.13
N ARG A 179 -2.94 -5.43 19.70
CA ARG A 179 -1.51 -5.49 19.38
C ARG A 179 -1.35 -5.42 17.86
N GLN A 180 -0.49 -4.52 17.41
CA GLN A 180 -0.12 -4.43 16.00
C GLN A 180 0.60 -5.72 15.61
N LEU A 181 0.04 -6.43 14.64
CA LEU A 181 0.72 -7.55 14.01
C LEU A 181 1.82 -6.99 13.11
N PHE A 182 2.91 -7.74 12.99
CA PHE A 182 3.98 -7.44 12.06
C PHE A 182 4.36 -8.70 11.29
N ALA A 183 4.84 -8.51 10.06
CA ALA A 183 5.40 -9.60 9.28
C ALA A 183 6.81 -9.91 9.83
N GLN A 184 7.07 -11.19 10.09
CA GLN A 184 8.39 -11.73 10.43
C GLN A 184 8.91 -12.55 9.26
#